data_AF-A0A6I1W5X7-F1
#
_entry.id   AF-A0A6I1W5X7-F1
#
_cell.length_a   1.000
_cell.length_b   1.000
_cell.length_c   1.000
_cell.angle_alpha   90.00
_cell.angle_beta   90.00
_cell.angle_gamma   90.00
#
_symmetry.space_group_name_H-M   'P 1'
#
loop_
_entity.id
_entity.type
_entity.pdbx_description
1 polymer ?
#
loop_
_entity_poly.entity_id
_entity_poly.type
_entity_poly.pdbx_seq_one_letter_code
_entity_poly.pdbx_strand_id
1 'polypeptide(L)' 'FVQPDHLWRLNASYLPIPLLRRLAKEAPNGPWKEVAENTVKMVKASSPEGYVADWVGYRATGPKEGLFVVDPVKGD' A
#
# COMPACT_ATOMS: atom_id res chain seq x y z
N PHE A 1 -7.09 8.86 -8.85
CA PHE A 1 -6.29 7.96 -7.99
C PHE A 1 -5.52 6.94 -8.81
N VAL A 2 -6.17 6.24 -9.75
CA VAL A 2 -5.48 5.47 -10.79
C VAL A 2 -4.76 6.43 -11.75
N GLN A 3 -3.47 6.19 -11.94
CA GLN A 3 -2.60 6.75 -12.97
C GLN A 3 -2.72 5.90 -14.25
N PRO A 4 -2.16 6.33 -15.39
CA PRO A 4 -2.01 5.48 -16.57
C PRO A 4 -1.40 4.11 -16.24
N ASP A 5 -1.66 3.12 -17.09
CA ASP A 5 -1.17 1.73 -16.95
C ASP A 5 -1.63 1.00 -15.69
N HIS A 6 -2.84 1.31 -15.21
CA HIS A 6 -3.42 0.70 -14.01
C HIS A 6 -2.48 0.79 -12.79
N LEU A 7 -1.87 1.97 -12.61
CA LEU A 7 -0.96 2.26 -11.53
C LEU A 7 -1.67 3.05 -10.42
N TRP A 8 -1.44 2.68 -9.17
CA TRP A 8 -1.80 3.47 -8.00
C TRP A 8 -0.54 3.99 -7.34
N ARG A 9 -0.56 5.25 -6.92
CA ARG A 9 0.46 5.82 -6.05
C ARG A 9 0.00 5.75 -4.60
N LEU A 10 0.86 5.23 -3.74
CA LEU A 10 0.64 5.04 -2.31
C LEU A 10 1.74 5.77 -1.52
N ASN A 11 1.43 6.15 -0.28
CA ASN A 11 2.40 6.71 0.66
C ASN A 11 2.30 5.96 1.99
N ALA A 12 3.39 5.35 2.43
CA ALA A 12 3.41 4.50 3.62
C ALA A 12 3.13 5.29 4.91
N SER A 13 3.52 6.56 4.98
CA SER A 13 3.35 7.39 6.18
C SER A 13 1.87 7.68 6.50
N TYR A 14 0.97 7.52 5.54
CA TYR A 14 -0.47 7.77 5.71
C TYR A 14 -1.20 6.60 6.38
N LEU A 15 -0.55 5.44 6.54
CA LEU A 15 -1.19 4.19 6.96
C LEU A 15 -0.59 3.61 8.25
N PRO A 16 -0.64 4.30 9.41
CA PRO A 16 -0.10 3.76 10.66
C PRO A 16 -0.79 2.46 11.07
N ILE A 17 -0.06 1.34 11.02
CA ILE A 17 -0.59 0.00 11.33
C ILE A 17 -1.31 -0.09 12.69
N PRO A 18 -0.83 0.55 13.79
CA PRO A 18 -1.57 0.54 15.05
C PRO A 18 -2.99 1.15 14.93
N LEU A 19 -3.15 2.24 14.17
CA LEU A 19 -4.45 2.87 13.95
C LEU A 19 -5.36 1.97 13.11
N LEU A 20 -4.84 1.39 12.03
CA LEU A 20 -5.59 0.46 11.17
C LEU A 20 -6.08 -0.76 11.95
N ARG A 21 -5.24 -1.31 12.86
CA ARG A 21 -5.62 -2.40 13.76
C ARG A 21 -6.72 -2.00 14.75
N ARG A 22 -6.73 -0.76 15.26
CA ARG A 22 -7.83 -0.26 16.09
C ARG A 22 -9.11 -0.13 15.27
N LEU A 23 -9.04 0.44 14.06
CA LEU A 23 -10.20 0.57 13.17
C LEU A 23 -10.81 -0.79 12.79
N ALA A 24 -9.98 -1.81 12.58
CA ALA A 24 -10.46 -3.18 12.34
C ALA A 24 -11.23 -3.76 13.53
N LYS A 25 -10.94 -3.34 14.77
CA LYS A 25 -11.71 -3.73 15.95
C LYS A 25 -13.00 -2.92 16.11
N GLU A 26 -12.93 -1.61 15.90
CA GLU A 26 -14.08 -0.71 16.12
C GLU A 26 -15.12 -0.78 14.98
N ALA A 27 -14.70 -1.09 13.76
CA ALA A 27 -15.56 -1.21 12.59
C ALA A 27 -15.28 -2.53 11.84
N PRO A 28 -15.67 -3.69 12.41
CA PRO A 28 -15.28 -5.02 11.91
C PRO A 28 -15.85 -5.35 10.53
N ASN A 29 -16.97 -4.75 10.13
CA ASN A 29 -17.56 -4.90 8.80
C ASN A 29 -16.96 -3.93 7.76
N GLY A 30 -16.06 -3.04 8.20
CA GLY A 30 -15.33 -2.13 7.31
C GLY A 30 -14.11 -2.80 6.67
N PRO A 31 -13.43 -2.10 5.75
CA PRO A 31 -12.30 -2.65 5.01
C PRO A 31 -11.00 -2.75 5.83
N TRP A 32 -11.01 -2.29 7.08
CA TRP A 32 -9.81 -1.97 7.85
C TRP A 32 -8.87 -3.14 8.09
N LYS A 33 -9.42 -4.36 8.22
CA LYS A 33 -8.60 -5.57 8.32
C LYS A 33 -7.75 -5.77 7.06
N GLU A 34 -8.38 -5.69 5.89
CA GLU A 34 -7.71 -5.85 4.59
C GLU A 34 -6.72 -4.70 4.34
N VAL A 35 -7.08 -3.46 4.70
CA VAL A 35 -6.17 -2.31 4.59
C VAL A 35 -4.92 -2.50 5.47
N ALA A 36 -5.08 -2.98 6.71
CA ALA A 36 -3.95 -3.27 7.60
C ALA A 36 -3.04 -4.36 7.03
N GLU A 37 -3.63 -5.45 6.54
CA GLU A 37 -2.89 -6.58 5.97
C GLU A 37 -2.13 -6.17 4.69
N ASN A 38 -2.77 -5.42 3.79
CA ASN A 38 -2.14 -4.95 2.56
C ASN A 38 -1.09 -3.87 2.81
N THR A 39 -1.23 -3.04 3.85
CA THR A 39 -0.18 -2.11 4.28
C THR A 39 1.10 -2.85 4.69
N VAL A 40 0.98 -3.97 5.42
CA VAL A 40 2.13 -4.81 5.77
C VAL A 40 2.79 -5.42 4.53
N LYS A 41 2.00 -5.89 3.56
CA LYS A 41 2.52 -6.43 2.30
C LYS A 41 3.29 -5.38 1.51
N MET A 42 2.74 -4.16 1.40
CA MET A 42 3.39 -3.02 0.74
C MET A 42 4.74 -2.72 1.38
N VAL A 43 4.78 -2.44 2.68
CA VAL A 43 6.03 -2.08 3.39
C VAL A 43 7.10 -3.14 3.18
N LYS A 44 6.76 -4.43 3.36
CA LYS A 44 7.71 -5.53 3.15
C LYS A 44 8.25 -5.59 1.72
N ALA A 45 7.39 -5.39 0.72
CA ALA A 45 7.77 -5.45 -0.68
C ALA A 45 8.59 -4.23 -1.13
N SER A 46 8.38 -3.07 -0.49
CA SER A 46 8.99 -1.79 -0.86
C SER A 46 10.14 -1.36 0.06
N SER A 47 10.63 -2.23 0.95
CA SER A 47 11.74 -1.91 1.87
C SER A 47 12.84 -3.00 1.90
N PRO A 48 13.41 -3.40 0.75
CA PRO A 48 14.41 -4.48 0.70
C PRO A 48 15.62 -4.20 1.61
N GLU A 49 16.02 -2.93 1.73
CA GLU A 49 17.15 -2.48 2.55
C GLU A 49 16.71 -1.91 3.92
N GLY A 50 15.45 -2.11 4.31
CA GLY A 50 14.89 -1.60 5.58
C GLY A 50 14.40 -0.15 5.56
N TYR A 51 14.48 0.53 4.40
CA TYR A 51 13.91 1.86 4.19
C TYR A 51 12.77 1.80 3.18
N VAL A 52 11.70 2.55 3.41
CA VAL A 52 10.59 2.70 2.46
C VAL A 52 10.61 4.11 1.87
N ALA A 53 10.41 4.22 0.56
CA ALA A 53 10.29 5.51 -0.11
C ALA A 53 9.01 6.26 0.33
N ASP A 54 9.02 7.58 0.17
CA ASP A 54 7.83 8.41 0.40
C ASP A 54 6.65 7.98 -0.48
N TRP A 55 6.94 7.56 -1.72
CA TRP A 55 5.95 7.14 -2.69
C TRP A 55 6.25 5.75 -3.24
N VAL A 56 5.24 4.88 -3.19
CA VAL A 56 5.29 3.50 -3.69
C VAL A 56 4.24 3.33 -4.77
N GLY A 57 4.62 2.72 -5.90
CA GLY A 57 3.68 2.34 -6.95
C GLY A 57 3.07 0.96 -6.67
N TYR A 58 1.81 0.77 -7.04
CA TYR A 58 1.19 -0.54 -7.20
C TYR A 58 0.60 -0.64 -8.60
N ARG A 59 1.04 -1.59 -9.41
CA ARG A 59 0.54 -1.79 -10.78
C ARG A 59 -0.31 -3.05 -10.83
N ALA A 60 -1.58 -2.93 -11.24
CA ALA A 60 -2.40 -4.11 -11.47
C ALA A 60 -1.91 -4.88 -12.69
N THR A 61 -1.86 -6.20 -12.55
CA THR A 61 -1.54 -7.15 -13.61
C THR A 61 -2.74 -8.06 -13.93
N GLY A 62 -3.81 -7.97 -13.13
CA GLY A 62 -5.08 -8.68 -13.30
C GLY A 62 -6.15 -8.18 -12.31
N PRO A 63 -7.37 -8.75 -12.32
CA PRO A 63 -8.49 -8.25 -11.51
C PRO A 63 -8.25 -8.22 -10.00
N LYS A 64 -7.37 -9.08 -9.48
CA LYS A 64 -6.98 -9.15 -8.05
C LYS A 64 -5.48 -9.36 -7.87
N GLU A 65 -4.72 -9.00 -8.89
CA GLU A 65 -3.28 -9.25 -8.95
C GLU A 65 -2.55 -7.98 -9.34
N GLY A 66 -1.34 -7.83 -8.80
CA GLY A 66 -0.50 -6.70 -9.09
C GLY A 66 0.80 -6.74 -8.31
N LEU A 67 1.68 -5.81 -8.63
CA LEU A 67 3.04 -5.76 -8.11
C LEU A 67 3.29 -4.38 -7.50
N PHE A 68 4.01 -4.35 -6.38
CA PHE A 68 4.63 -3.11 -5.91
C PHE A 68 5.80 -2.77 -6.82
N VAL A 69 5.83 -1.53 -7.30
CA VAL A 69 6.81 -1.01 -8.24
C VAL A 69 7.33 0.33 -7.74
N VAL A 70 8.46 0.77 -8.27
CA VAL A 70 8.94 2.14 -8.07
C VAL A 70 7.91 3.10 -8.65
N ASP A 71 7.52 4.14 -7.89
CA ASP A 71 6.64 5.17 -8.42
C ASP A 71 7.38 5.94 -9.54
N PRO A 72 6.85 5.98 -10.78
CA PRO A 72 7.59 6.51 -11.92
C PRO A 72 7.74 8.05 -11.92
N VAL A 73 7.16 8.74 -10.93
CA VAL A 73 7.19 10.21 -10.84
C VAL A 73 7.95 10.70 -9.61
N LYS A 74 7.94 9.92 -8.52
CA LYS A 74 8.46 10.30 -7.20
C LYS A 74 9.13 9.15 -6.43
N GLY A 75 9.32 7.99 -7.05
CA GLY A 75 10.06 6.88 -6.47
C GLY A 75 11.54 7.05 -6.78
N ASP A 76 12.24 7.78 -5.92
CA ASP A 76 13.70 7.74 -5.87
C ASP A 76 14.18 6.46 -5.16
#